data_AF-A0A2S6GP51-F1
#
_entry.id   AF-A0A2S6GP51-F1
#
_cell.length_a   1.000
_cell.length_b   1.000
_cell.length_c   1.000
_cell.angle_alpha   90.00
_cell.angle_beta   90.00
_cell.angle_gamma   90.00
#
_symmetry.space_group_name_H-M   'P 1'
#
loop_
_entity.id
_entity.type
_entity.pdbx_description
1 polymer ?
#
loop_
_entity_poly.entity_id
_entity_poly.type
_entity_poly.pdbx_seq_one_letter_code
_entity_poly.pdbx_strand_id
1 'polypeptide(L)'
;MRGRIVHRRRWALNYYGSTEVAADVTAHRVSPAAAANTAITIGAPLAGVEPHILDDACARYNRRGTARSSFSATQLSHAAT
;
A
#
# COMPACT_ATOMS: atom_id res chain seq x y z
N MET A 1 -1.80 -33.45 24.39
CA MET A 1 -2.39 -32.13 24.75
C MET A 1 -1.61 -31.04 24.05
N ARG A 2 -2.08 -30.53 22.89
CA ARG A 2 -1.42 -29.42 22.19
C ARG A 2 -2.07 -28.12 22.64
N GLY A 3 -1.31 -27.28 23.36
CA GLY A 3 -1.78 -26.01 23.88
C GLY A 3 -2.26 -25.10 22.75
N ARG A 4 -3.53 -24.68 22.82
CA ARG A 4 -4.09 -23.71 21.88
C ARG A 4 -3.44 -22.36 22.17
N ILE A 5 -2.53 -21.92 21.31
CA ILE A 5 -1.97 -20.57 21.38
C ILE A 5 -3.13 -19.59 21.15
N VAL A 6 -3.57 -18.93 22.23
CA VAL A 6 -4.61 -17.91 22.15
C VAL A 6 -3.92 -16.60 21.75
N HIS A 7 -3.97 -16.25 20.46
CA HIS A 7 -3.43 -14.97 19.99
C HIS A 7 -4.28 -13.81 20.54
N ARG A 8 -3.78 -13.15 21.61
CA ARG A 8 -4.26 -11.83 22.04
C ARG A 8 -4.27 -10.89 20.83
N ARG A 9 -5.33 -10.07 20.68
CA ARG A 9 -5.58 -9.10 19.58
C ARG A 9 -4.31 -8.76 18.76
N ARG A 10 -4.02 -9.56 17.74
CA ARG A 10 -2.92 -9.30 16.80
C ARG A 10 -3.46 -8.44 15.68
N TRP A 11 -2.79 -7.33 15.42
CA TRP A 11 -3.03 -6.52 14.24
C TRP A 11 -1.98 -6.90 13.19
N ALA A 12 -2.36 -6.82 11.92
CA ALA A 12 -1.46 -6.98 10.80
C ALA A 12 -1.45 -5.68 9.97
N LEU A 13 -0.28 -5.33 9.47
CA LEU A 13 -0.06 -4.20 8.57
C LEU A 13 0.50 -4.74 7.26
N ASN A 14 -0.06 -4.28 6.14
CA ASN A 14 0.47 -4.52 4.81
C ASN A 14 1.18 -3.24 4.37
N TYR A 15 2.50 -3.26 4.32
CA TYR A 15 3.31 -2.17 3.78
C TYR A 15 3.69 -2.51 2.34
N TYR A 16 3.78 -1.47 1.51
CA TYR A 16 4.21 -1.61 0.13
C TYR A 16 5.07 -0.43 -0.28
N GLY A 17 6.17 -0.76 -0.94
CA GLY A 17 7.00 0.14 -1.72
C GLY A 17 8.14 -0.62 -2.38
N SER A 18 8.87 0.08 -3.25
CA SER A 18 10.06 -0.45 -3.91
C SER A 18 11.33 0.08 -3.25
N THR A 19 12.49 -0.44 -3.66
CA THR A 19 13.78 0.03 -3.13
C THR A 19 14.09 1.47 -3.54
N GLU A 20 13.62 1.92 -4.70
CA GLU A 20 13.83 3.26 -5.28
C GLU A 20 13.12 4.38 -4.50
N VAL A 21 12.13 4.03 -3.68
CA VAL A 21 11.31 4.97 -2.91
C VAL A 21 11.51 4.85 -1.40
N ALA A 22 12.66 4.33 -0.98
CA ALA A 22 13.05 4.14 0.44
C ALA A 22 12.16 3.14 1.21
N ALA A 23 11.96 1.97 0.61
CA ALA A 23 11.27 0.80 1.15
C ALA A 23 9.74 0.87 1.13
N ASP A 24 9.09 1.71 1.93
CA ASP A 24 7.63 1.69 2.08
C ASP A 24 7.02 3.06 1.76
N VAL A 25 5.95 3.07 0.97
CA VAL A 25 5.25 4.29 0.53
C VAL A 25 3.76 4.28 0.82
N THR A 26 3.16 3.09 1.00
CA THR A 26 1.77 2.94 1.41
C THR A 26 1.64 1.92 2.54
N ALA A 27 0.63 2.10 3.40
CA ALA A 27 0.33 1.18 4.46
C ALA A 27 -1.18 0.91 4.59
N HIS A 28 -1.53 -0.35 4.86
CA HIS A 28 -2.89 -0.78 5.15
C HIS A 28 -2.97 -1.60 6.44
N ARG A 29 -3.77 -1.14 7.41
CA ARG A 29 -4.11 -1.94 8.58
C ARG A 29 -5.14 -3.00 8.18
N VAL A 30 -4.74 -4.25 8.22
CA VAL A 30 -5.57 -5.38 7.80
C VAL A 30 -6.67 -5.61 8.83
N SER A 31 -7.93 -5.51 8.39
CA SER A 31 -9.07 -5.92 9.21
C SER A 31 -9.22 -7.44 9.19
N PRO A 32 -9.77 -8.06 10.25
CA PRO A 32 -10.03 -9.51 10.25
C PRO A 32 -10.91 -9.97 9.08
N ALA A 33 -11.85 -9.13 8.64
CA ALA A 33 -12.71 -9.43 7.49
C ALA A 33 -11.93 -9.42 6.17
N ALA A 34 -10.98 -8.49 6.01
CA ALA A 34 -10.15 -8.40 4.81
C ALA A 34 -9.18 -9.60 4.68
N ALA A 35 -8.83 -10.26 5.78
CA ALA A 35 -7.93 -11.42 5.77
C ALA A 35 -8.46 -12.62 4.96
N ALA A 36 -9.78 -12.67 4.70
CA ALA A 36 -10.39 -13.71 3.87
C ALA A 36 -10.39 -13.37 2.36
N ASN A 37 -9.96 -12.16 1.97
CA ASN A 37 -9.93 -11.75 0.57
C ASN A 37 -8.76 -12.41 -0.18
N THR A 38 -8.92 -12.56 -1.50
CA THR A 38 -7.84 -13.04 -2.39
C THR A 38 -6.69 -12.05 -2.51
N ALA A 39 -6.91 -10.77 -2.17
CA ALA A 39 -5.90 -9.72 -2.14
C ALA A 39 -6.15 -8.74 -0.99
N ILE A 40 -5.07 -8.23 -0.41
CA ILE A 40 -5.08 -7.16 0.59
C ILE A 40 -4.63 -5.87 -0.08
N THR A 41 -5.35 -4.77 0.16
CA THR A 41 -4.99 -3.47 -0.42
C THR A 41 -3.62 -3.01 0.10
N ILE A 42 -2.87 -2.27 -0.71
CA ILE A 42 -1.62 -1.61 -0.29
C ILE A 42 -1.88 -0.37 0.59
N GLY A 43 -3.13 0.10 0.64
CA GLY A 43 -3.59 1.10 1.58
C GLY A 43 -3.41 2.54 1.09
N ALA A 44 -3.18 3.43 2.06
CA ALA A 44 -3.06 4.86 1.82
C ALA A 44 -1.57 5.29 1.81
N PRO A 45 -1.24 6.42 1.18
CA PRO A 45 0.11 6.96 1.19
C PRO A 45 0.59 7.27 2.61
N LEU A 46 1.87 7.04 2.88
CA LEU A 46 2.53 7.58 4.07
C LEU A 46 2.65 9.11 3.96
N ALA A 47 2.89 9.77 5.10
CA ALA A 47 3.09 11.21 5.13
C ALA A 47 4.25 11.63 4.21
N GLY A 48 4.04 12.67 3.41
CA GLY A 48 5.06 13.17 2.47
C GLY A 48 5.21 12.33 1.18
N VAL A 49 4.32 11.36 0.94
CA VAL A 49 4.30 10.55 -0.28
C VAL A 49 3.11 10.94 -1.16
N GLU A 50 3.36 11.13 -2.45
CA GLU A 50 2.30 11.32 -3.46
C GLU A 50 2.36 10.20 -4.50
N PRO A 51 1.45 9.20 -4.43
CA PRO A 51 1.36 8.17 -5.46
C PRO A 51 0.42 8.57 -6.59
N HIS A 52 0.76 8.13 -7.79
CA HIS A 52 0.01 8.30 -9.01
C HIS A 52 -0.23 6.96 -9.69
N ILE A 53 -1.47 6.77 -10.16
CA ILE A 53 -1.80 5.72 -11.10
C ILE A 53 -1.86 6.39 -12.47
N LEU A 54 -1.08 5.89 -13.41
CA LEU A 54 -0.92 6.45 -14.76
C LEU A 54 -1.43 5.46 -15.80
N ASP A 55 -1.97 5.94 -16.91
CA ASP A 55 -2.22 5.11 -18.09
C ASP A 55 -0.92 4.89 -18.90
N ASP A 56 -1.02 4.13 -20.00
CA ASP A 56 0.12 3.84 -20.89
C ASP A 56 0.70 5.10 -21.58
N ALA A 57 -0.04 6.21 -21.61
CA ALA A 57 0.41 7.51 -22.12
C ALA A 57 1.02 8.40 -21.02
N CYS A 58 1.23 7.86 -19.81
CA CYS A 58 1.67 8.57 -18.61
C CYS A 58 0.74 9.70 -18.16
N ALA A 59 -0.52 9.71 -18.60
CA ALA A 59 -1.53 10.60 -18.06
C ALA A 59 -2.12 10.01 -16.77
N ARG A 60 -2.64 10.87 -15.88
CA ARG A 60 -3.32 10.40 -14.66
C ARG A 60 -4.49 9.49 -15.04
N TYR A 61 -4.47 8.27 -14.53
CA TYR A 61 -5.47 7.26 -14.86
C TYR A 61 -6.85 7.70 -14.35
N ASN A 62 -7.76 7.90 -15.31
CA ASN A 62 -9.16 8.17 -15.04
C ASN A 62 -9.93 6.85 -15.14
N ARG A 63 -10.71 6.52 -14.09
CA ARG A 63 -11.40 5.23 -13.91
C ARG A 63 -12.43 4.87 -15.00
N ARG A 64 -12.63 5.72 -16.02
CA ARG A 64 -13.58 5.52 -17.14
C ARG A 64 -12.96 4.85 -18.38
N GLY A 65 -11.66 4.51 -18.38
CA GLY A 65 -11.00 3.83 -19.49
C GLY A 65 -10.46 2.45 -19.11
N THR A 66 -10.60 1.46 -20.00
CA THR A 66 -10.05 0.10 -19.87
C THR A 66 -8.61 0.01 -20.38
N ALA A 67 -7.68 0.78 -19.80
CA ALA A 67 -6.26 0.75 -20.16
C ALA A 67 -5.43 0.06 -19.07
N ARG A 68 -4.23 -0.44 -19.42
CA ARG A 68 -3.24 -0.85 -18.41
C ARG A 68 -2.85 0.37 -17.60
N SER A 69 -2.54 0.14 -16.32
CA SER A 69 -2.19 1.20 -15.38
C SER A 69 -0.85 0.93 -14.74
N SER A 70 0.00 1.95 -14.65
CA SER A 70 1.29 1.92 -13.96
C SER A 70 1.22 2.68 -12.64
N PHE A 71 2.02 2.29 -11.65
CA PHE A 71 2.12 2.97 -10.35
C PHE A 71 3.44 3.74 -10.26
N SER A 72 3.38 5.00 -9.82
CA SER A 72 4.55 5.83 -9.50
C SER A 72 4.34 6.47 -8.14
N ALA A 73 5.38 6.57 -7.31
CA ALA A 73 5.33 7.28 -6.03
C ALA A 73 6.63 8.05 -5.81
N THR A 74 6.51 9.27 -5.29
CA THR A 74 7.66 10.09 -4.91
C THR A 74 7.63 10.31 -3.41
N GLN A 75 8.74 10.01 -2.72
CA GLN A 75 8.92 10.37 -1.32
C GLN A 75 9.57 11.75 -1.24
N LEU A 76 8.88 12.72 -0.63
CA LEU A 76 9.47 14.00 -0.33
C LEU A 76 10.30 13.87 0.95
N SER A 77 11.63 13.78 0.78
CA SER A 77 12.56 13.84 1.91
C SER A 77 12.45 15.22 2.57
N HIS A 78 11.83 15.30 3.75
CA HIS A 78 12.08 16.44 4.63
C HIS A 78 13.53 16.32 5.08
N ALA A 79 14.37 17.29 4.70
CA ALA A 79 15.54 17.57 5.51
C ALA A 79 15.01 17.85 6.92
N ALA A 80 15.44 17.05 7.90
CA ALA A 80 15.19 17.35 9.30
C ALA A 80 15.64 18.79 9.57
N THR A 81 14.71 19.64 10.00
CA THR A 81 15.04 20.92 10.63
C THR A 81 15.37 20.67 12.08
#